data_AF-A0A939A1H2-F1
#
_entry.id   AF-A0A939A1H2-F1
#
_cell.length_a   1.000
_cell.length_b   1.000
_cell.length_c   1.000
_cell.angle_alpha   90.00
_cell.angle_beta   90.00
_cell.angle_gamma   90.00
#
_symmetry.space_group_name_H-M   'P 1'
#
loop_
_entity.id
_entity.type
_entity.pdbx_description
1 polymer ?
#
loop_
_entity_poly.entity_id
_entity_poly.type
_entity_poly.pdbx_seq_one_letter_code
_entity_poly.pdbx_strand_id
1 'polypeptide(L)'
;MDFDYFRSNEGTPTNNTRQSLLVSGWRPFNRELDWGFLWQLLYSDSRELSQKSLNLASNIADILGRNNYAWWANLLSVVSDNTRYEVEKFWNYITPDPESPDHRYKDVLSTETPILQFVSRSSIPIDYVLNRLQEITVLRVLGVLGSPDIITQYYSERDFYLPIDKFVSWERLDVINTVYAYWSKYDVWLQIDPYDRGRRQYSLMAKNLAPLINKATYDLAVMLSGYQSRVGKVHSQFNIRTFPADIQNFTDSVQQAIMNQNQLAVVIHGQPGTGKTVWTQAVAKEILVPLGYVIFILDHDAIANFVPPTYIERICIVINEADNLAQNRASEVAQYNNKTEHILSLLDGTLYQSVIDDSGIQMQQRLVVLMTCNTTERLDPAMLRKGRVDLIYEFTQLFV
;
A
#
# COMPACT_ATOMS: atom_id res chain seq x y z
N MET A 1 -35.44 -6.18 -36.11
CA MET A 1 -33.96 -6.15 -36.18
C MET A 1 -33.50 -6.79 -34.90
N ASP A 2 -33.33 -8.10 -34.99
CA ASP A 2 -33.22 -9.00 -33.85
C ASP A 2 -31.80 -9.03 -33.26
N PHE A 3 -31.79 -9.29 -31.97
CA PHE A 3 -30.66 -9.52 -31.11
C PHE A 3 -29.91 -10.81 -31.49
N ASP A 4 -28.64 -10.70 -31.86
CA ASP A 4 -27.71 -11.83 -31.88
C ASP A 4 -26.88 -11.85 -30.60
N TYR A 5 -27.50 -12.40 -29.55
CA TYR A 5 -26.81 -13.08 -28.46
C TYR A 5 -26.28 -14.43 -28.98
N PHE A 6 -25.12 -14.87 -28.49
CA PHE A 6 -24.38 -16.10 -28.82
C PHE A 6 -23.36 -16.00 -29.98
N ARG A 7 -22.13 -15.60 -29.63
CA ARG A 7 -20.94 -16.09 -30.32
C ARG A 7 -20.05 -16.85 -29.33
N SER A 8 -20.23 -18.17 -29.37
CA SER A 8 -19.25 -19.23 -29.15
C SER A 8 -18.07 -18.94 -28.21
N ASN A 9 -18.23 -19.45 -26.99
CA ASN A 9 -17.17 -19.81 -26.07
C ASN A 9 -16.43 -21.05 -26.64
N GLU A 10 -15.52 -20.86 -27.60
CA GLU A 10 -14.61 -21.92 -28.10
C GLU A 10 -13.23 -21.33 -28.40
N GLY A 11 -12.24 -21.80 -27.63
CA GLY A 11 -10.84 -21.46 -27.80
C GLY A 11 -10.14 -21.24 -26.47
N THR A 12 -9.83 -22.31 -25.74
CA THR A 12 -8.83 -22.30 -24.67
C THR A 12 -7.50 -21.74 -25.20
N PRO A 13 -7.00 -20.58 -24.72
CA PRO A 13 -5.71 -20.05 -25.16
C PRO A 13 -4.62 -20.62 -24.24
N THR A 14 -4.39 -21.92 -24.26
CA THR A 14 -3.54 -22.57 -23.23
C THR A 14 -2.09 -22.84 -23.67
N ASN A 15 -1.74 -22.72 -24.96
CA ASN A 15 -0.38 -23.01 -25.45
C ASN A 15 0.46 -21.80 -25.86
N ASN A 16 -0.13 -20.72 -26.39
CA ASN A 16 0.65 -19.54 -26.81
C ASN A 16 1.28 -18.79 -25.63
N THR A 17 0.60 -18.77 -24.50
CA THR A 17 1.02 -18.12 -23.25
C THR A 17 2.18 -18.86 -22.57
N ARG A 18 2.20 -20.20 -22.57
CA ARG A 18 3.35 -20.99 -22.07
C ARG A 18 4.61 -20.72 -22.88
N GLN A 19 4.48 -20.66 -24.21
CA GLN A 19 5.59 -20.29 -25.09
C GLN A 19 6.05 -18.86 -24.81
N SER A 20 5.11 -17.94 -24.56
CA SER A 20 5.42 -16.56 -24.16
C SER A 20 6.25 -16.47 -22.88
N LEU A 21 5.93 -17.26 -21.84
CA LEU A 21 6.69 -17.27 -20.58
C LEU A 21 8.13 -17.77 -20.76
N LEU A 22 8.32 -18.85 -21.51
CA LEU A 22 9.67 -19.37 -21.78
C LEU A 22 10.48 -18.36 -22.63
N VAL A 23 9.83 -17.67 -23.57
CA VAL A 23 10.44 -16.61 -24.39
C VAL A 23 10.79 -15.37 -23.54
N SER A 24 9.95 -14.98 -22.59
CA SER A 24 10.25 -13.89 -21.64
C SER A 24 11.23 -14.30 -20.53
N GLY A 25 11.70 -15.56 -20.57
CA GLY A 25 12.86 -16.02 -19.84
C GLY A 25 12.56 -16.75 -18.54
N TRP A 26 11.28 -17.01 -18.24
CA TRP A 26 10.83 -17.86 -17.14
C TRP A 26 11.30 -19.28 -17.33
N ARG A 27 11.58 -19.96 -16.21
CA ARG A 27 11.98 -21.37 -16.19
C ARG A 27 11.00 -22.17 -15.33
N PRO A 28 10.66 -23.40 -15.73
CA PRO A 28 9.90 -24.28 -14.86
C PRO A 28 10.68 -24.47 -13.56
N PHE A 29 10.01 -24.30 -12.43
CA PHE A 29 10.60 -24.52 -11.13
C PHE A 29 10.64 -26.04 -10.89
N ASN A 30 11.82 -26.61 -10.99
CA ASN A 30 12.04 -28.01 -10.66
C ASN A 30 12.40 -28.06 -9.17
N ARG A 31 11.49 -28.59 -8.34
CA ARG A 31 11.77 -28.80 -6.91
C ARG A 31 12.95 -29.76 -6.78
N GLU A 32 13.99 -29.35 -6.07
CA GLU A 32 15.14 -30.20 -5.77
C GLU A 32 14.76 -31.22 -4.67
N LEU A 33 15.37 -32.41 -4.72
CA LEU A 33 15.17 -33.42 -3.70
C LEU A 33 15.91 -33.02 -2.42
N ASP A 34 15.15 -32.71 -1.37
CA ASP A 34 15.68 -32.57 -0.02
C ASP A 34 15.62 -33.92 0.69
N TRP A 35 16.80 -34.51 0.91
CA TRP A 35 16.95 -35.78 1.63
C TRP A 35 16.46 -35.71 3.08
N GLY A 36 16.53 -34.53 3.72
CA GLY A 36 16.04 -34.32 5.07
C GLY A 36 14.51 -34.38 5.12
N PHE A 37 13.84 -33.67 4.21
CA PHE A 37 12.37 -33.71 4.06
C PHE A 37 11.88 -35.12 3.73
N LEU A 38 12.54 -35.81 2.80
CA LEU A 38 12.16 -37.17 2.40
C LEU A 38 12.31 -38.16 3.56
N TRP A 39 13.37 -38.02 4.37
CA TRP A 39 13.53 -38.80 5.60
C TRP A 39 12.43 -38.48 6.61
N GLN A 40 12.11 -37.21 6.82
CA GLN A 40 11.02 -36.80 7.71
C GLN A 40 9.67 -37.38 7.27
N LEU A 41 9.38 -37.33 5.98
CA LEU A 41 8.17 -37.89 5.37
C LEU A 41 8.08 -39.41 5.54
N LEU A 42 9.20 -40.13 5.41
CA LEU A 42 9.28 -41.57 5.67
C LEU A 42 8.92 -41.93 7.11
N TYR A 43 9.29 -41.10 8.09
CA TYR A 43 8.95 -41.32 9.50
C TYR A 43 7.52 -40.88 9.84
N SER A 44 7.05 -39.76 9.30
CA SER A 44 5.74 -39.21 9.65
C SER A 44 4.58 -39.87 8.90
N ASP A 45 4.78 -40.25 7.63
CA ASP A 45 3.68 -40.56 6.72
C ASP A 45 3.99 -41.74 5.76
N SER A 46 4.61 -42.78 6.30
CA SER A 46 5.01 -43.99 5.55
C SER A 46 3.86 -44.65 4.76
N ARG A 47 2.62 -44.59 5.26
CA ARG A 47 1.46 -45.20 4.60
C ARG A 47 1.04 -44.44 3.36
N GLU A 48 0.88 -43.12 3.43
CA GLU A 48 0.45 -42.33 2.28
C GLU A 48 1.53 -42.31 1.18
N LEU A 49 2.81 -42.24 1.57
CA LEU A 49 3.93 -42.41 0.64
C LEU A 49 3.86 -43.75 -0.10
N SER A 50 3.65 -44.85 0.62
CA SER A 50 3.55 -46.18 -0.01
C SER A 50 2.38 -46.23 -1.00
N GLN A 51 1.22 -45.67 -0.66
CA GLN A 51 0.05 -45.65 -1.54
C GLN A 51 0.30 -44.82 -2.81
N LYS A 52 0.87 -43.61 -2.68
CA LYS A 52 1.18 -42.77 -3.83
C LYS A 52 2.26 -43.38 -4.73
N SER A 53 3.27 -44.03 -4.16
CA SER A 53 4.27 -44.77 -4.94
C SER A 53 3.67 -45.95 -5.71
N LEU A 54 2.74 -46.70 -5.10
CA LEU A 54 2.06 -47.83 -5.74
C LEU A 54 1.12 -47.35 -6.85
N ASN A 55 0.39 -46.25 -6.64
CA ASN A 55 -0.47 -45.65 -7.66
C ASN A 55 0.35 -45.20 -8.89
N LEU A 56 1.49 -44.54 -8.67
CA LEU A 56 2.38 -44.14 -9.76
C LEU A 56 2.94 -45.37 -10.50
N ALA A 57 3.38 -46.39 -9.77
CA ALA A 57 3.88 -47.63 -10.35
C ALA A 57 2.80 -48.36 -11.16
N SER A 58 1.57 -48.44 -10.64
CA SER A 58 0.42 -49.04 -11.34
C SER A 58 0.10 -48.29 -12.62
N ASN A 59 0.03 -46.95 -12.58
CA ASN A 59 -0.24 -46.14 -13.76
C ASN A 59 0.83 -46.34 -14.85
N ILE A 60 2.11 -46.41 -14.49
CA ILE A 60 3.20 -46.67 -15.44
C ILE A 60 3.10 -48.10 -16.00
N ALA A 61 2.81 -49.09 -15.15
CA ALA A 61 2.65 -50.48 -15.56
C ALA A 61 1.46 -50.66 -16.53
N ASP A 62 0.33 -50.00 -16.26
CA ASP A 62 -0.86 -50.03 -17.11
C ASP A 62 -0.60 -49.37 -18.47
N ILE A 63 0.28 -48.38 -18.55
CA ILE A 63 0.68 -47.75 -19.81
C ILE A 63 1.60 -48.67 -20.61
N LEU A 64 2.58 -49.29 -19.95
CA LEU A 64 3.54 -50.19 -20.59
C LEU A 64 2.91 -51.51 -21.03
N GLY A 65 1.92 -52.00 -20.30
CA GLY A 65 1.21 -53.26 -20.52
C GLY A 65 0.09 -53.22 -21.57
N ARG A 66 -0.13 -52.09 -22.26
CA ARG A 66 -1.19 -51.99 -23.29
C ARG A 66 -0.83 -52.82 -24.52
N ASN A 67 -1.59 -53.88 -24.78
CA ASN A 67 -1.38 -54.74 -25.96
C ASN A 67 -1.94 -54.17 -27.28
N ASN A 68 -2.68 -53.06 -27.21
CA ASN A 68 -3.34 -52.45 -28.37
C ASN A 68 -2.41 -51.53 -29.20
N TYR A 69 -1.19 -51.28 -28.70
CA TYR A 69 -0.20 -50.44 -29.36
C TYR A 69 1.14 -51.17 -29.44
N ALA A 70 2.00 -50.73 -30.35
CA ALA A 70 3.37 -51.22 -30.38
C ALA A 70 4.12 -50.84 -29.10
N TRP A 71 5.05 -51.69 -28.64
CA TRP A 71 5.82 -51.49 -27.41
C TRP A 71 6.52 -50.12 -27.33
N TRP A 72 6.98 -49.58 -28.47
CA TRP A 72 7.62 -48.27 -28.55
C TRP A 72 6.60 -47.12 -28.40
N ALA A 73 5.36 -47.31 -28.83
CA ALA A 73 4.29 -46.34 -28.64
C ALA A 73 3.85 -46.27 -27.18
N ASN A 74 3.84 -47.41 -26.47
CA ASN A 74 3.65 -47.45 -25.02
C ASN A 74 4.76 -46.67 -24.30
N LEU A 75 6.01 -46.87 -24.71
CA LEU A 75 7.16 -46.13 -24.16
C LEU A 75 7.06 -44.62 -24.41
N LEU A 76 6.63 -44.20 -25.60
CA LEU A 76 6.36 -42.78 -25.87
C LEU A 76 5.19 -42.24 -25.05
N SER A 77 4.16 -43.05 -24.80
CA SER A 77 3.01 -42.64 -23.99
C SER A 77 3.34 -42.47 -22.51
N VAL A 78 4.41 -43.10 -21.99
CA VAL A 78 4.93 -42.80 -20.64
C VAL A 78 5.46 -41.36 -20.54
N VAL A 79 5.86 -40.77 -21.66
CA VAL A 79 6.30 -39.37 -21.75
C VAL A 79 5.15 -38.42 -22.10
N SER A 80 3.92 -38.94 -22.22
CA SER A 80 2.73 -38.13 -22.51
C SER A 80 2.37 -37.18 -21.36
N ASP A 81 1.63 -36.12 -21.66
CA ASP A 81 1.24 -35.10 -20.68
C ASP A 81 0.44 -35.68 -19.49
N ASN A 82 -0.34 -36.74 -19.72
CA ASN A 82 -1.11 -37.38 -18.65
C ASN A 82 -0.22 -38.13 -17.64
N THR A 83 0.81 -38.83 -18.13
CA THR A 83 1.74 -39.54 -17.26
C THR A 83 2.68 -38.57 -16.55
N ARG A 84 3.07 -37.49 -17.23
CA ARG A 84 3.82 -36.39 -16.62
C ARG A 84 3.07 -35.77 -15.44
N TYR A 85 1.75 -35.57 -15.55
CA TYR A 85 0.94 -35.07 -14.44
C TYR A 85 1.01 -35.97 -13.20
N GLU A 86 0.87 -37.30 -13.37
CA GLU A 86 0.97 -38.25 -12.25
C GLU A 86 2.38 -38.29 -11.63
N VAL A 87 3.43 -38.19 -12.47
CA VAL A 87 4.82 -38.10 -12.00
C VAL A 87 5.06 -36.79 -11.25
N GLU A 88 4.58 -35.66 -11.76
CA GLU A 88 4.67 -34.35 -11.11
C GLU A 88 3.90 -34.32 -9.79
N LYS A 89 2.71 -34.93 -9.72
CA LYS A 89 1.93 -35.05 -8.50
C LYS A 89 2.67 -35.83 -7.41
N PHE A 90 3.32 -36.93 -7.78
CA PHE A 90 4.17 -37.67 -6.85
C PHE A 90 5.42 -36.86 -6.46
N TRP A 91 6.06 -36.20 -7.43
CA TRP A 91 7.23 -35.36 -7.20
C TRP A 91 6.92 -34.25 -6.19
N ASN A 92 5.82 -33.52 -6.38
CA ASN A 92 5.38 -32.46 -5.47
C ASN A 92 5.12 -32.97 -4.05
N TYR A 93 4.69 -34.22 -3.87
CA TYR A 93 4.49 -34.81 -2.55
C TYR A 93 5.80 -35.15 -1.82
N ILE A 94 6.84 -35.58 -2.54
CA ILE A 94 8.12 -35.99 -1.94
C ILE A 94 9.12 -34.84 -1.78
N THR A 95 8.80 -33.66 -2.31
CA THR A 95 9.62 -32.45 -2.19
C THR A 95 8.93 -31.40 -1.33
N PRO A 96 9.67 -30.57 -0.57
CA PRO A 96 9.07 -29.50 0.20
C PRO A 96 8.30 -28.53 -0.71
N ASP A 97 7.23 -27.94 -0.17
CA ASP A 97 6.51 -26.90 -0.87
C ASP A 97 7.38 -25.65 -1.03
N PRO A 98 7.27 -24.94 -2.17
CA PRO A 98 7.98 -23.70 -2.36
C PRO A 98 7.57 -22.70 -1.28
N GLU A 99 8.48 -21.80 -0.93
CA GLU A 99 8.14 -20.70 -0.06
C GLU A 99 6.96 -19.93 -0.67
N SER A 100 5.86 -19.89 0.06
CA SER A 100 4.64 -19.18 -0.30
C SER A 100 4.37 -18.11 0.75
N PRO A 101 3.78 -16.96 0.38
CA PRO A 101 3.42 -15.95 1.36
C PRO A 101 2.50 -16.55 2.43
N ASP A 102 2.90 -16.44 3.69
CA ASP A 102 2.04 -16.85 4.81
C ASP A 102 0.87 -15.86 4.90
N HIS A 103 -0.35 -16.31 4.60
CA HIS A 103 -1.55 -15.47 4.69
C HIS A 103 -1.84 -14.96 6.12
N ARG A 104 -1.05 -15.36 7.13
CA ARG A 104 -1.08 -14.83 8.50
C ARG A 104 -0.29 -13.53 8.68
N TYR A 105 0.34 -12.97 7.64
CA TYR A 105 0.98 -11.66 7.75
C TYR A 105 -0.03 -10.61 8.20
N LYS A 106 0.37 -9.83 9.22
CA LYS A 106 -0.49 -8.88 9.92
C LYS A 106 -0.67 -7.58 9.13
N ASP A 107 0.36 -7.18 8.38
CA ASP A 107 0.37 -5.95 7.61
C ASP A 107 0.31 -6.26 6.11
N VAL A 108 -0.76 -5.80 5.46
CA VAL A 108 -0.94 -5.90 4.01
C VAL A 108 -1.20 -4.52 3.45
N LEU A 109 -0.39 -4.09 2.49
CA LEU A 109 -0.56 -2.84 1.76
C LEU A 109 -0.79 -3.13 0.27
N SER A 110 -2.02 -2.94 -0.20
CA SER A 110 -2.41 -3.21 -1.58
C SER A 110 -2.73 -1.94 -2.37
N THR A 111 -2.39 -1.89 -3.65
CA THR A 111 -2.70 -0.74 -4.52
C THR A 111 -2.92 -1.18 -5.96
N GLU A 112 -3.77 -0.46 -6.68
CA GLU A 112 -3.94 -0.64 -8.12
C GLU A 112 -3.04 0.35 -8.87
N THR A 113 -2.45 -0.08 -9.99
CA THR A 113 -1.58 0.76 -10.82
C THR A 113 -1.88 0.53 -12.30
N PRO A 114 -1.99 1.58 -13.14
CA PRO A 114 -2.05 3.01 -12.76
C PRO A 114 -3.42 3.43 -12.21
N ILE A 115 -3.44 4.35 -11.25
CA ILE A 115 -4.69 4.94 -10.75
C ILE A 115 -5.23 5.95 -11.76
N LEU A 116 -6.44 5.71 -12.25
CA LEU A 116 -7.15 6.61 -13.14
C LEU A 116 -7.84 7.73 -12.35
N GLN A 117 -7.62 8.97 -12.78
CA GLN A 117 -8.32 10.11 -12.21
C GLN A 117 -9.75 10.16 -12.71
N PHE A 118 -10.72 9.91 -11.84
CA PHE A 118 -12.12 10.23 -12.11
C PHE A 118 -12.32 11.73 -11.86
N VAL A 119 -12.27 12.52 -12.92
CA VAL A 119 -12.50 13.97 -12.84
C VAL A 119 -14.01 14.22 -12.74
N SER A 120 -14.51 14.56 -11.55
CA SER A 120 -15.83 15.16 -11.40
C SER A 120 -15.75 16.67 -11.67
N ARG A 121 -16.84 17.29 -12.11
CA ARG A 121 -16.86 18.73 -12.47
C ARG A 121 -16.74 19.68 -11.26
N SER A 122 -16.90 19.18 -10.03
CA SER A 122 -17.05 20.02 -8.82
C SER A 122 -16.00 19.79 -7.72
N SER A 123 -15.33 18.64 -7.70
CA SER A 123 -14.25 18.36 -6.73
C SER A 123 -13.43 17.12 -7.12
N ILE A 124 -12.19 17.04 -6.65
CA ILE A 124 -11.41 15.80 -6.67
C ILE A 124 -11.78 15.01 -5.41
N PRO A 125 -12.24 13.75 -5.51
CA PRO A 125 -12.46 12.90 -4.36
C PRO A 125 -11.15 12.72 -3.58
N ILE A 126 -11.20 12.86 -2.26
CA ILE A 126 -10.02 12.68 -1.40
C ILE A 126 -9.42 11.27 -1.58
N ASP A 127 -10.28 10.27 -1.78
CA ASP A 127 -9.91 8.87 -2.04
C ASP A 127 -8.96 8.72 -3.22
N TYR A 128 -9.14 9.49 -4.29
CA TYR A 128 -8.23 9.44 -5.45
C TYR A 128 -6.80 9.81 -5.04
N VAL A 129 -6.65 10.84 -4.21
CA VAL A 129 -5.34 11.34 -3.78
C VAL A 129 -4.72 10.43 -2.73
N LEU A 130 -5.52 9.88 -1.82
CA LEU A 130 -5.06 8.88 -0.85
C LEU A 130 -4.59 7.60 -1.55
N ASN A 131 -5.36 7.12 -2.54
CA ASN A 131 -4.96 5.98 -3.36
C ASN A 131 -3.67 6.31 -4.14
N ARG A 132 -3.55 7.52 -4.71
CA ARG A 132 -2.33 7.97 -5.41
C ARG A 132 -1.12 8.05 -4.49
N LEU A 133 -1.31 8.50 -3.25
CA LEU A 133 -0.25 8.47 -2.22
C LEU A 133 0.17 7.03 -1.91
N GLN A 134 -0.80 6.12 -1.79
CA GLN A 134 -0.55 4.70 -1.51
C GLN A 134 0.20 4.02 -2.66
N GLU A 135 -0.19 4.28 -3.92
CA GLU A 135 0.53 3.82 -5.12
C GLU A 135 1.99 4.30 -5.11
N ILE A 136 2.21 5.60 -4.89
CA ILE A 136 3.57 6.18 -4.80
C ILE A 136 4.35 5.53 -3.65
N THR A 137 3.70 5.26 -2.52
CA THR A 137 4.32 4.63 -1.36
C THR A 137 4.76 3.21 -1.69
N VAL A 138 3.90 2.37 -2.26
CA VAL A 138 4.22 0.99 -2.67
C VAL A 138 5.37 0.99 -3.68
N LEU A 139 5.30 1.83 -4.73
CA LEU A 139 6.36 1.90 -5.73
C LEU A 139 7.70 2.35 -5.15
N ARG A 140 7.69 3.30 -4.20
CA ARG A 140 8.91 3.70 -3.48
C ARG A 140 9.42 2.61 -2.55
N VAL A 141 8.55 1.86 -1.87
CA VAL A 141 8.95 0.69 -1.07
C VAL A 141 9.63 -0.34 -1.96
N LEU A 142 9.08 -0.64 -3.14
CA LEU A 142 9.73 -1.52 -4.12
C LEU A 142 11.11 -0.99 -4.55
N GLY A 143 11.25 0.33 -4.73
CA GLY A 143 12.55 0.95 -4.99
C GLY A 143 13.54 0.81 -3.83
N VAL A 144 13.07 0.85 -2.57
CA VAL A 144 13.90 0.62 -1.38
C VAL A 144 14.32 -0.84 -1.24
N LEU A 145 13.43 -1.77 -1.58
CA LEU A 145 13.67 -3.21 -1.54
C LEU A 145 14.65 -3.65 -2.64
N GLY A 146 14.64 -3.00 -3.80
CA GLY A 146 15.55 -3.28 -4.91
C GLY A 146 15.20 -4.58 -5.64
N SER A 147 16.22 -5.38 -5.96
CA SER A 147 16.03 -6.68 -6.63
C SER A 147 15.53 -7.74 -5.64
N PRO A 148 14.48 -8.51 -5.98
CA PRO A 148 14.02 -9.63 -5.17
C PRO A 148 15.00 -10.80 -5.20
N ASP A 149 14.96 -11.63 -4.17
CA ASP A 149 15.75 -12.87 -4.08
C ASP A 149 15.08 -14.01 -4.87
N ILE A 150 13.75 -14.03 -4.89
CA ILE A 150 12.96 -15.05 -5.56
C ILE A 150 11.81 -14.36 -6.28
N ILE A 151 11.55 -14.75 -7.52
CA ILE A 151 10.36 -14.37 -8.27
C ILE A 151 9.74 -15.66 -8.80
N THR A 152 8.50 -15.92 -8.40
CA THR A 152 7.72 -17.09 -8.82
C THR A 152 6.39 -16.67 -9.44
N GLN A 153 5.87 -17.52 -10.32
CA GLN A 153 4.55 -17.34 -10.90
C GLN A 153 3.87 -18.70 -11.02
N TYR A 154 2.62 -18.77 -10.56
CA TYR A 154 1.80 -19.97 -10.74
C TYR A 154 1.06 -19.90 -12.08
N TYR A 155 1.32 -20.86 -12.97
CA TYR A 155 0.63 -20.93 -14.25
C TYR A 155 0.35 -22.36 -14.70
N SER A 156 -0.92 -22.65 -14.99
CA SER A 156 -1.39 -23.97 -15.47
C SER A 156 -0.94 -25.14 -14.59
N GLU A 157 -1.19 -25.04 -13.29
CA GLU A 157 -0.82 -26.03 -12.27
C GLU A 157 0.69 -26.24 -12.08
N ARG A 158 1.51 -25.24 -12.41
CA ARG A 158 2.97 -25.30 -12.29
C ARG A 158 3.56 -24.00 -11.79
N ASP A 159 4.59 -24.13 -10.97
CA ASP A 159 5.42 -23.03 -10.54
C ASP A 159 6.50 -22.74 -11.60
N PHE A 160 6.62 -21.48 -11.97
CA PHE A 160 7.73 -20.97 -12.77
C PHE A 160 8.53 -20.00 -11.91
N TYR A 161 9.85 -19.98 -12.09
CA TYR A 161 10.69 -18.95 -11.49
C TYR A 161 11.37 -18.12 -12.56
N LEU A 162 11.57 -16.85 -12.26
CA LEU A 162 12.33 -15.93 -13.10
C LEU A 162 13.74 -15.78 -12.52
N PRO A 163 14.81 -16.15 -13.26
CA PRO A 163 16.18 -15.87 -12.82
C PRO A 163 16.38 -14.37 -12.62
N ILE A 164 16.92 -13.98 -11.46
CA ILE A 164 17.08 -12.57 -11.04
C ILE A 164 17.93 -11.79 -12.06
N ASP A 165 18.91 -12.43 -12.72
CA ASP A 165 19.75 -11.82 -13.75
C ASP A 165 18.95 -11.26 -14.95
N LYS A 166 17.75 -11.79 -15.18
CA LYS A 166 16.85 -11.35 -16.26
C LYS A 166 15.85 -10.29 -15.81
N PHE A 167 15.77 -10.01 -14.51
CA PHE A 167 14.84 -9.04 -13.98
C PHE A 167 15.33 -7.62 -14.31
N VAL A 168 14.52 -6.86 -15.06
CA VAL A 168 14.82 -5.48 -15.45
C VAL A 168 13.94 -4.48 -14.68
N SER A 169 12.62 -4.67 -14.72
CA SER A 169 11.68 -3.81 -14.00
C SER A 169 10.33 -4.51 -13.81
N TRP A 170 9.59 -4.05 -12.79
CA TRP A 170 8.25 -4.54 -12.50
C TRP A 170 7.25 -4.29 -13.64
N GLU A 171 7.38 -3.17 -14.35
CA GLU A 171 6.48 -2.81 -15.47
C GLU A 171 6.64 -3.74 -16.69
N ARG A 172 7.87 -4.21 -16.95
CA ARG A 172 8.18 -5.09 -18.09
C ARG A 172 7.92 -6.56 -17.82
N LEU A 173 7.64 -6.92 -16.57
CA LEU A 173 7.38 -8.29 -16.18
C LEU A 173 6.03 -8.74 -16.76
N ASP A 174 6.02 -9.86 -17.47
CA ASP A 174 4.79 -10.48 -17.99
C ASP A 174 4.04 -11.16 -16.84
N VAL A 175 2.86 -10.62 -16.50
CA VAL A 175 2.00 -11.13 -15.43
C VAL A 175 0.79 -11.80 -16.10
N ILE A 176 0.71 -13.13 -16.05
CA ILE A 176 -0.43 -13.87 -16.66
C ILE A 176 -1.51 -14.16 -15.62
N ASN A 177 -1.09 -14.66 -14.45
CA ASN A 177 -1.90 -14.85 -13.25
C ASN A 177 -1.18 -14.11 -12.12
N THR A 178 -1.07 -14.71 -10.94
CA THR A 178 -0.37 -14.11 -9.81
C THR A 178 1.14 -14.34 -9.89
N VAL A 179 1.90 -13.26 -9.74
CA VAL A 179 3.35 -13.29 -9.56
C VAL A 179 3.66 -12.99 -8.09
N TYR A 180 4.53 -13.79 -7.51
CA TYR A 180 5.07 -13.58 -6.18
C TYR A 180 6.55 -13.20 -6.26
N ALA A 181 6.96 -12.28 -5.41
CA ALA A 181 8.37 -11.98 -5.20
C ALA A 181 8.68 -11.89 -3.72
N TYR A 182 9.88 -12.35 -3.34
CA TYR A 182 10.30 -12.41 -1.95
C TYR A 182 11.65 -11.73 -1.72
N TRP A 183 11.76 -11.06 -0.58
CA TRP A 183 13.00 -10.48 -0.05
C TRP A 183 13.30 -11.07 1.33
N SER A 184 14.24 -12.00 1.38
CA SER A 184 14.69 -12.69 2.60
C SER A 184 15.24 -11.73 3.64
N LYS A 185 15.95 -10.67 3.21
CA LYS A 185 16.54 -9.66 4.11
C LYS A 185 15.51 -8.92 4.95
N TYR A 186 14.33 -8.66 4.38
CA TYR A 186 13.28 -7.87 5.03
C TYR A 186 12.09 -8.73 5.48
N ASP A 187 12.05 -10.01 5.09
CA ASP A 187 10.91 -10.92 5.24
C ASP A 187 9.62 -10.30 4.67
N VAL A 188 9.71 -9.84 3.41
CA VAL A 188 8.62 -9.17 2.68
C VAL A 188 8.27 -9.96 1.44
N TRP A 189 6.97 -10.17 1.25
CA TRP A 189 6.38 -10.69 0.04
C TRP A 189 5.71 -9.58 -0.76
N LEU A 190 5.85 -9.67 -2.08
CA LEU A 190 5.06 -8.92 -3.04
C LEU A 190 4.22 -9.91 -3.84
N GLN A 191 2.92 -9.65 -3.90
CA GLN A 191 1.98 -10.31 -4.79
C GLN A 191 1.55 -9.32 -5.87
N ILE A 192 1.62 -9.72 -7.13
CA ILE A 192 1.18 -8.94 -8.28
C ILE A 192 0.08 -9.71 -8.98
N ASP A 193 -1.13 -9.16 -8.97
CA ASP A 193 -2.28 -9.74 -9.66
C ASP A 193 -2.66 -8.90 -10.90
N PRO A 194 -3.03 -9.53 -12.01
CA PRO A 194 -3.54 -8.85 -13.18
C PRO A 194 -4.94 -8.33 -12.85
N TYR A 195 -5.15 -7.05 -13.14
CA TYR A 195 -6.42 -6.36 -12.91
C TYR A 195 -7.01 -5.85 -14.22
N ASP A 196 -8.29 -5.48 -14.22
CA ASP A 196 -9.03 -5.17 -15.45
C ASP A 196 -8.33 -4.10 -16.32
N ARG A 197 -8.36 -4.32 -17.65
CA ARG A 197 -7.78 -3.44 -18.69
C ARG A 197 -6.28 -3.20 -18.59
N GLY A 198 -5.50 -4.22 -18.18
CA GLY A 198 -4.03 -4.14 -18.14
C GLY A 198 -3.49 -3.38 -16.92
N ARG A 199 -4.33 -3.13 -15.92
CA ARG A 199 -3.91 -2.67 -14.60
C ARG A 199 -3.30 -3.83 -13.81
N ARG A 200 -2.52 -3.50 -12.78
CA ARG A 200 -1.94 -4.48 -11.86
C ARG A 200 -2.26 -4.08 -10.44
N GLN A 201 -2.61 -5.06 -9.63
CA GLN A 201 -2.72 -4.88 -8.19
C GLN A 201 -1.42 -5.35 -7.55
N TYR A 202 -0.75 -4.46 -6.83
CA TYR A 202 0.45 -4.76 -6.05
C TYR A 202 0.06 -4.88 -4.59
N SER A 203 0.36 -6.01 -3.97
CA SER A 203 0.08 -6.27 -2.55
C SER A 203 1.38 -6.64 -1.83
N LEU A 204 1.83 -5.76 -0.95
CA LEU A 204 2.98 -5.99 -0.08
C LEU A 204 2.51 -6.64 1.23
N MET A 205 3.18 -7.71 1.66
CA MET A 205 2.86 -8.46 2.86
C MET A 205 4.12 -8.66 3.69
N ALA A 206 4.07 -8.31 4.98
CA ALA A 206 5.18 -8.55 5.89
C ALA A 206 4.69 -8.63 7.34
N LYS A 207 5.57 -9.04 8.26
CA LYS A 207 5.29 -8.98 9.71
C LYS A 207 5.22 -7.55 10.24
N ASN A 208 6.00 -6.64 9.65
CA ASN A 208 6.03 -5.22 10.01
C ASN A 208 6.48 -4.40 8.79
N LEU A 209 5.55 -3.68 8.16
CA LEU A 209 5.86 -2.83 7.00
C LEU A 209 6.29 -1.41 7.39
N ALA A 210 6.07 -0.99 8.64
CA ALA A 210 6.22 0.40 9.04
C ALA A 210 7.61 1.01 8.80
N PRO A 211 8.76 0.32 9.06
CA PRO A 211 10.08 0.88 8.77
C PRO A 211 10.31 1.16 7.28
N LEU A 212 9.78 0.30 6.40
CA LEU A 212 9.89 0.45 4.95
C LEU A 212 8.99 1.59 4.46
N ILE A 213 7.76 1.65 4.98
CA ILE A 213 6.82 2.72 4.68
C ILE A 213 7.41 4.06 5.11
N ASN A 214 7.90 4.20 6.35
CA ASN A 214 8.51 5.44 6.84
C ASN A 214 9.68 5.92 5.98
N LYS A 215 10.48 4.99 5.45
CA LYS A 215 11.56 5.31 4.53
C LYS A 215 11.05 5.73 3.15
N ALA A 216 9.99 5.09 2.65
CA ALA A 216 9.38 5.40 1.36
C ALA A 216 8.60 6.73 1.37
N THR A 217 7.94 7.03 2.50
CA THR A 217 7.13 8.23 2.69
C THR A 217 7.94 9.45 3.11
N TYR A 218 9.25 9.29 3.33
CA TYR A 218 10.15 10.41 3.62
C TYR A 218 10.03 11.51 2.56
N ASP A 219 9.89 12.76 3.03
CA ASP A 219 9.75 13.96 2.20
C ASP A 219 8.53 13.90 1.24
N LEU A 220 7.47 13.17 1.61
CA LEU A 220 6.18 13.22 0.92
C LEU A 220 5.25 14.25 1.53
N ALA A 221 4.58 14.98 0.63
CA ALA A 221 3.51 15.90 0.93
C ALA A 221 2.34 15.67 -0.04
N VAL A 222 1.14 15.83 0.49
CA VAL A 222 -0.11 15.83 -0.26
C VAL A 222 -0.72 17.21 -0.13
N MET A 223 -1.10 17.82 -1.25
CA MET A 223 -1.89 19.04 -1.29
C MET A 223 -3.22 18.76 -1.96
N LEU A 224 -4.30 19.18 -1.31
CA LEU A 224 -5.67 19.09 -1.78
C LEU A 224 -6.33 20.44 -1.57
N SER A 225 -6.42 21.22 -2.65
CA SER A 225 -7.06 22.53 -2.65
C SER A 225 -8.00 22.70 -3.83
N GLY A 226 -9.31 22.71 -3.56
CA GLY A 226 -10.37 22.72 -4.57
C GLY A 226 -10.20 21.65 -5.65
N TYR A 227 -9.81 22.08 -6.86
CA TYR A 227 -9.59 21.22 -8.04
C TYR A 227 -8.14 20.81 -8.25
N GLN A 228 -7.22 21.29 -7.42
CA GLN A 228 -5.81 20.98 -7.52
C GLN A 228 -5.45 19.92 -6.48
N SER A 229 -4.98 18.78 -6.96
CA SER A 229 -4.34 17.78 -6.14
C SER A 229 -2.89 17.58 -6.57
N ARG A 230 -2.00 17.43 -5.59
CA ARG A 230 -0.60 17.13 -5.86
C ARG A 230 -0.05 16.24 -4.76
N VAL A 231 0.63 15.18 -5.17
CA VAL A 231 1.53 14.41 -4.29
C VAL A 231 2.96 14.75 -4.72
N GLY A 232 3.79 15.19 -3.77
CA GLY A 232 5.12 15.70 -4.06
C GLY A 232 5.98 15.88 -2.82
N LYS A 233 6.89 16.84 -2.85
CA LYS A 233 7.75 17.22 -1.72
C LYS A 233 7.25 18.49 -1.07
N VAL A 234 7.53 18.66 0.22
CA VAL A 234 7.23 19.93 0.90
C VAL A 234 8.14 21.02 0.34
N HIS A 235 7.53 22.07 -0.20
CA HIS A 235 8.25 23.26 -0.59
C HIS A 235 8.04 24.35 0.47
N SER A 236 9.14 24.93 0.94
CA SER A 236 9.13 26.16 1.73
C SER A 236 10.05 27.15 1.05
N GLN A 237 9.55 28.38 0.88
CA GLN A 237 10.28 29.52 0.34
C GLN A 237 11.21 30.15 1.39
N PHE A 238 10.86 30.03 2.67
CA PHE A 238 11.56 30.67 3.78
C PHE A 238 11.96 29.63 4.83
N ASN A 239 12.99 29.95 5.59
CA ASN A 239 13.50 29.10 6.66
C ASN A 239 12.98 29.59 8.02
N ILE A 240 12.99 28.75 9.06
CA ILE A 240 12.47 29.18 10.38
C ILE A 240 13.28 30.36 10.94
N ARG A 241 14.57 30.43 10.62
CA ARG A 241 15.47 31.50 11.08
C ARG A 241 15.16 32.90 10.52
N THR A 242 14.40 33.01 9.43
CA THR A 242 14.02 34.32 8.87
C THR A 242 12.87 34.97 9.62
N PHE A 243 12.16 34.23 10.48
CA PHE A 243 11.07 34.79 11.28
C PHE A 243 11.60 35.60 12.48
N PRO A 244 10.83 36.57 13.00
CA PRO A 244 11.11 37.26 14.26
C PRO A 244 11.40 36.32 15.45
N ALA A 245 12.17 36.81 16.43
CA ALA A 245 12.67 35.99 17.55
C ALA A 245 11.56 35.44 18.47
N ASP A 246 10.46 36.18 18.60
CA ASP A 246 9.24 35.75 19.29
C ASP A 246 8.59 34.54 18.59
N ILE A 247 8.48 34.56 17.26
CA ILE A 247 7.98 33.42 16.47
C ILE A 247 8.97 32.24 16.52
N GLN A 248 10.28 32.48 16.55
CA GLN A 248 11.27 31.42 16.72
C GLN A 248 11.12 30.73 18.09
N ASN A 249 11.01 31.49 19.18
CA ASN A 249 10.78 30.92 20.52
C ASN A 249 9.46 30.12 20.60
N PHE A 250 8.42 30.58 19.92
CA PHE A 250 7.17 29.82 19.80
C PHE A 250 7.38 28.53 19.00
N THR A 251 8.14 28.58 17.91
CA THR A 251 8.49 27.42 17.09
C THR A 251 9.27 26.37 17.88
N ASP A 252 10.18 26.80 18.75
CA ASP A 252 10.92 25.91 19.66
C ASP A 252 9.96 25.22 20.66
N SER A 253 8.96 25.96 21.16
CA SER A 253 7.92 25.40 22.04
C SER A 253 7.06 24.37 21.31
N VAL A 254 6.70 24.64 20.05
CA VAL A 254 5.99 23.68 19.18
C VAL A 254 6.84 22.44 18.94
N GLN A 255 8.14 22.61 18.64
CA GLN A 255 9.05 21.49 18.44
C GLN A 255 9.17 20.59 19.68
N GLN A 256 9.26 21.18 20.87
CA GLN A 256 9.26 20.42 22.12
C GLN A 256 7.95 19.67 22.34
N ALA A 257 6.81 20.30 22.03
CA ALA A 257 5.50 19.68 22.15
C ALA A 257 5.33 18.46 21.20
N ILE A 258 5.80 18.58 19.95
CA ILE A 258 5.79 17.48 18.96
C ILE A 258 6.55 16.25 19.48
N MET A 259 7.62 16.45 20.25
CA MET A 259 8.42 15.35 20.79
C MET A 259 7.76 14.66 21.98
N ASN A 260 6.99 15.39 22.78
CA ASN A 260 6.44 14.93 24.05
C ASN A 260 5.03 14.34 23.94
N GLN A 261 4.27 14.73 22.92
CA GLN A 261 2.87 14.38 22.76
C GLN A 261 2.65 13.57 21.47
N ASN A 262 1.76 12.58 21.52
CA ASN A 262 1.38 11.82 20.32
C ASN A 262 0.44 12.63 19.42
N GLN A 263 -0.37 13.49 20.02
CA GLN A 263 -1.30 14.36 19.32
C GLN A 263 -1.02 15.80 19.74
N LEU A 264 -0.86 16.69 18.76
CA LEU A 264 -0.62 18.11 18.99
C LEU A 264 -1.45 18.92 18.01
N ALA A 265 -2.20 19.90 18.51
CA ALA A 265 -2.90 20.87 17.68
C ALA A 265 -2.42 22.30 17.98
N VAL A 266 -1.97 22.97 16.93
CA VAL A 266 -1.44 24.35 16.98
C VAL A 266 -2.31 25.25 16.13
N VAL A 267 -2.80 26.35 16.70
CA VAL A 267 -3.56 27.39 16.00
C VAL A 267 -2.77 28.68 15.95
N ILE A 268 -2.69 29.27 14.76
CA ILE A 268 -2.00 30.54 14.53
C ILE A 268 -3.01 31.53 13.97
N HIS A 269 -3.14 32.67 14.63
CA HIS A 269 -4.03 33.73 14.18
C HIS A 269 -3.28 35.05 14.01
N GLY A 270 -3.88 35.99 13.27
CA GLY A 270 -3.30 37.31 13.05
C GLY A 270 -3.74 37.90 11.72
N GLN A 271 -3.36 39.16 11.47
CA GLN A 271 -3.77 39.86 10.25
C GLN A 271 -3.25 39.16 8.97
N PRO A 272 -3.94 39.31 7.82
CA PRO A 272 -3.41 38.84 6.54
C PRO A 272 -2.03 39.46 6.27
N GLY A 273 -1.12 38.69 5.66
CA GLY A 273 0.24 39.16 5.35
C GLY A 273 1.25 39.05 6.50
N THR A 274 0.89 38.47 7.65
CA THR A 274 1.84 38.22 8.75
C THR A 274 2.69 36.94 8.58
N GLY A 275 2.57 36.24 7.45
CA GLY A 275 3.41 35.07 7.15
C GLY A 275 2.96 33.73 7.77
N LYS A 276 1.72 33.63 8.28
CA LYS A 276 1.17 32.41 8.92
C LYS A 276 1.35 31.14 8.06
N THR A 277 0.91 31.18 6.81
CA THR A 277 1.01 30.03 5.88
C THR A 277 2.46 29.69 5.55
N VAL A 278 3.32 30.70 5.44
CA VAL A 278 4.75 30.53 5.17
C VAL A 278 5.44 29.85 6.35
N TRP A 279 5.10 30.27 7.58
CA TRP A 279 5.60 29.63 8.80
C TRP A 279 5.22 28.15 8.85
N THR A 280 3.97 27.80 8.53
CA THR A 280 3.51 26.40 8.55
C THR A 280 4.29 25.55 7.54
N GLN A 281 4.58 26.08 6.36
CA GLN A 281 5.42 25.41 5.36
C GLN A 281 6.87 25.25 5.82
N ALA A 282 7.43 26.27 6.49
CA ALA A 282 8.79 26.21 7.05
C ALA A 282 8.90 25.15 8.15
N VAL A 283 7.94 25.12 9.09
CA VAL A 283 7.85 24.10 10.14
C VAL A 283 7.66 22.70 9.57
N ALA A 284 6.77 22.56 8.58
CA ALA A 284 6.57 21.29 7.89
C ALA A 284 7.87 20.75 7.29
N LYS A 285 8.65 21.61 6.61
CA LYS A 285 9.88 21.22 5.92
C LYS A 285 11.07 21.00 6.86
N GLU A 286 11.28 21.88 7.84
CA GLU A 286 12.49 21.88 8.67
C GLU A 286 12.36 21.04 9.96
N ILE A 287 11.15 20.86 10.48
CA ILE A 287 10.91 20.13 11.73
C ILE A 287 10.21 18.80 11.44
N LEU A 288 9.06 18.83 10.78
CA LEU A 288 8.19 17.66 10.66
C LEU A 288 8.74 16.61 9.67
N VAL A 289 9.20 17.02 8.48
CA VAL A 289 9.78 16.09 7.49
C VAL A 289 11.00 15.34 8.03
N PRO A 290 12.00 15.98 8.69
CA PRO A 290 13.11 15.25 9.33
C PRO A 290 12.67 14.27 10.43
N LEU A 291 11.55 14.55 11.09
CA LEU A 291 10.92 13.64 12.05
C LEU A 291 10.08 12.53 11.37
N GLY A 292 10.04 12.47 10.03
CA GLY A 292 9.36 11.44 9.26
C GLY A 292 7.84 11.64 9.15
N TYR A 293 7.33 12.84 9.36
CA TYR A 293 5.91 13.14 9.16
C TYR A 293 5.59 13.29 7.67
N VAL A 294 4.48 12.68 7.25
CA VAL A 294 3.86 12.94 5.96
C VAL A 294 2.93 14.14 6.10
N ILE A 295 3.11 15.14 5.23
CA ILE A 295 2.38 16.41 5.34
C ILE A 295 1.15 16.39 4.43
N PHE A 296 -0.02 16.70 4.99
CA PHE A 296 -1.28 16.84 4.27
C PHE A 296 -1.76 18.28 4.37
N ILE A 297 -1.65 19.04 3.29
CA ILE A 297 -2.19 20.40 3.17
C ILE A 297 -3.60 20.27 2.62
N LEU A 298 -4.59 20.47 3.48
CA LEU A 298 -6.00 20.23 3.19
C LEU A 298 -6.81 21.53 3.32
N ASP A 299 -7.63 21.80 2.31
CA ASP A 299 -8.68 22.81 2.41
C ASP A 299 -9.88 22.31 3.22
N HIS A 300 -10.78 23.25 3.56
CA HIS A 300 -11.97 23.01 4.36
C HIS A 300 -12.89 21.89 3.83
N ASP A 301 -13.02 21.74 2.52
CA ASP A 301 -13.84 20.69 1.93
C ASP A 301 -13.16 19.31 1.95
N ALA A 302 -11.84 19.29 1.84
CA ALA A 302 -11.06 18.05 1.83
C ALA A 302 -11.02 17.42 3.22
N ILE A 303 -10.85 18.23 4.27
CA ILE A 303 -10.72 17.70 5.63
C ILE A 303 -11.98 17.00 6.13
N ALA A 304 -13.17 17.41 5.67
CA ALA A 304 -14.44 16.83 6.09
C ALA A 304 -14.57 15.34 5.77
N ASN A 305 -13.89 14.88 4.71
CA ASN A 305 -13.88 13.47 4.29
C ASN A 305 -12.52 12.82 4.51
N PHE A 306 -11.57 13.53 5.14
CA PHE A 306 -10.22 13.01 5.32
C PHE A 306 -10.17 11.98 6.43
N VAL A 307 -9.73 10.79 6.08
CA VAL A 307 -9.34 9.76 7.04
C VAL A 307 -7.84 9.55 6.89
N PRO A 308 -7.05 9.79 7.95
CA PRO A 308 -5.63 9.50 7.97
C PRO A 308 -5.34 8.05 7.54
N PRO A 309 -4.41 7.84 6.60
CA PRO A 309 -4.06 6.49 6.17
C PRO A 309 -3.48 5.67 7.32
N THR A 310 -4.05 4.49 7.58
CA THR A 310 -3.68 3.62 8.70
C THR A 310 -2.24 3.11 8.62
N TYR A 311 -1.70 2.98 7.41
CA TYR A 311 -0.34 2.51 7.18
C TYR A 311 0.75 3.57 7.44
N ILE A 312 0.38 4.84 7.69
CA ILE A 312 1.33 5.92 7.98
C ILE A 312 1.35 6.21 9.48
N GLU A 313 2.51 6.07 10.12
CA GLU A 313 2.63 6.28 11.57
C GLU A 313 2.63 7.76 11.99
N ARG A 314 3.17 8.66 11.15
CA ARG A 314 3.37 10.07 11.51
C ARG A 314 2.75 10.98 10.46
N ILE A 315 1.70 11.70 10.88
CA ILE A 315 0.87 12.48 9.98
C ILE A 315 0.80 13.91 10.48
N CYS A 316 1.07 14.87 9.59
CA CYS A 316 0.79 16.27 9.85
C CYS A 316 -0.33 16.75 8.94
N ILE A 317 -1.36 17.36 9.52
CA ILE A 317 -2.44 18.00 8.79
C ILE A 317 -2.25 19.51 8.89
N VAL A 318 -2.12 20.17 7.76
CA VAL A 318 -2.06 21.62 7.63
C VAL A 318 -3.40 22.11 7.10
N ILE A 319 -4.06 22.97 7.86
CA ILE A 319 -5.35 23.57 7.52
C ILE A 319 -5.13 25.08 7.36
N ASN A 320 -5.32 25.57 6.15
CA ASN A 320 -5.28 27.01 5.87
C ASN A 320 -6.68 27.61 5.98
N GLU A 321 -6.75 28.85 6.47
CA GLU A 321 -8.00 29.61 6.61
C GLU A 321 -9.08 28.84 7.39
N ALA A 322 -8.69 28.31 8.55
CA ALA A 322 -9.57 27.54 9.42
C ALA A 322 -10.80 28.34 9.90
N ASP A 323 -10.79 29.67 9.81
CA ASP A 323 -11.97 30.51 10.06
C ASP A 323 -13.12 30.25 9.07
N ASN A 324 -12.84 29.75 7.88
CA ASN A 324 -13.88 29.31 6.93
C ASN A 324 -14.57 28.01 7.35
N LEU A 325 -13.96 27.20 8.24
CA LEU A 325 -14.57 25.98 8.77
C LEU A 325 -15.78 26.24 9.69
N ALA A 326 -15.91 27.46 10.18
CA ALA A 326 -16.77 27.78 11.30
C ALA A 326 -17.91 28.75 10.94
N GLN A 327 -18.18 28.97 9.65
CA GLN A 327 -19.28 29.84 9.24
C GLN A 327 -20.66 29.23 9.55
N ASN A 328 -21.20 29.68 10.68
CA ASN A 328 -22.60 29.83 11.06
C ASN A 328 -23.51 28.58 10.96
N ARG A 329 -23.79 28.00 12.13
CA ARG A 329 -24.87 27.03 12.42
C ARG A 329 -26.30 27.52 12.08
N ALA A 330 -26.46 28.63 11.35
CA ALA A 330 -27.71 29.35 11.22
C ALA A 330 -28.35 29.29 9.82
N SER A 331 -27.72 28.73 8.78
CA SER A 331 -28.26 28.89 7.41
C SER A 331 -28.39 27.64 6.53
N GLU A 332 -27.83 26.46 6.87
CA GLU A 332 -28.00 25.23 6.05
C GLU A 332 -27.77 23.97 6.93
N VAL A 333 -28.86 23.43 7.50
CA VAL A 333 -28.84 22.67 8.77
C VAL A 333 -28.38 21.19 8.67
N ALA A 334 -28.09 20.64 7.49
CA ALA A 334 -27.79 19.19 7.39
C ALA A 334 -26.35 18.82 7.04
N GLN A 335 -25.66 19.55 6.14
CA GLN A 335 -24.34 19.12 5.65
C GLN A 335 -23.15 19.74 6.41
N TYR A 336 -23.31 20.93 7.00
CA TYR A 336 -22.22 21.60 7.71
C TYR A 336 -21.95 21.00 9.09
N ASN A 337 -22.97 20.45 9.77
CA ASN A 337 -22.82 19.81 11.08
C ASN A 337 -21.85 18.63 11.03
N ASN A 338 -21.91 17.82 9.96
CA ASN A 338 -21.03 16.65 9.79
C ASN A 338 -19.57 17.07 9.59
N LYS A 339 -19.30 18.18 8.89
CA LYS A 339 -17.91 18.64 8.63
C LYS A 339 -17.22 19.10 9.92
N THR A 340 -17.89 19.94 10.71
CA THR A 340 -17.33 20.44 11.97
C THR A 340 -17.18 19.31 12.99
N GLU A 341 -18.14 18.38 13.06
CA GLU A 341 -18.05 17.20 13.93
C GLU A 341 -16.87 16.30 13.55
N HIS A 342 -16.67 16.03 12.25
CA HIS A 342 -15.53 15.23 11.78
C HIS A 342 -14.20 15.86 12.19
N ILE A 343 -14.02 17.17 11.98
CA ILE A 343 -12.79 17.87 12.37
C ILE A 343 -12.60 17.86 13.89
N LEU A 344 -13.66 18.09 14.65
CA LEU A 344 -13.60 18.00 16.11
C LEU A 344 -13.16 16.62 16.57
N SER A 345 -13.65 15.57 15.90
CA SER A 345 -13.31 14.19 16.22
C SER A 345 -11.91 13.78 15.73
N LEU A 346 -11.37 14.40 14.67
CA LEU A 346 -9.95 14.33 14.30
C LEU A 346 -9.07 15.01 15.37
N LEU A 347 -9.50 16.14 15.93
CA LEU A 347 -8.80 16.86 17.00
C LEU A 347 -8.91 16.20 18.37
N ASP A 348 -10.03 15.54 18.67
CA ASP A 348 -10.23 14.79 19.91
C ASP A 348 -9.49 13.44 19.89
N GLY A 349 -9.06 12.99 18.72
CA GLY A 349 -8.49 11.65 18.52
C GLY A 349 -9.54 10.52 18.58
N THR A 350 -10.83 10.85 18.73
CA THR A 350 -11.92 9.89 18.96
C THR A 350 -12.32 9.11 17.72
N LEU A 351 -12.12 9.67 16.52
CA LEU A 351 -12.31 8.90 15.26
C LEU A 351 -11.39 7.68 15.20
N TYR A 352 -10.20 7.78 15.80
CA TYR A 352 -9.19 6.71 15.75
C TYR A 352 -9.37 5.68 16.85
N GLN A 353 -9.80 6.12 18.04
CA GLN A 353 -9.94 5.24 19.21
C GLN A 353 -11.19 4.34 19.15
N SER A 354 -12.17 4.69 18.32
CA SER A 354 -13.48 3.99 18.26
C SER A 354 -13.52 2.79 17.31
N VAL A 355 -12.58 2.69 16.36
CA VAL A 355 -12.42 1.54 15.46
C VAL A 355 -10.99 1.06 15.60
N ILE A 356 -10.75 0.16 16.55
CA ILE A 356 -9.45 -0.50 16.74
C ILE A 356 -9.42 -1.70 15.79
N ASP A 357 -8.55 -1.63 14.79
CA ASP A 357 -8.22 -2.77 13.94
C ASP A 357 -7.26 -3.71 14.70
N ASP A 358 -7.41 -5.03 14.54
CA ASP A 358 -6.57 -6.06 15.21
C ASP A 358 -5.07 -5.92 14.85
N SER A 359 -4.77 -5.11 13.82
CA SER A 359 -3.43 -4.72 13.38
C SER A 359 -2.62 -3.97 14.46
N GLY A 360 -3.26 -3.23 15.37
CA GLY A 360 -2.58 -2.51 16.46
C GLY A 360 -1.73 -1.29 16.05
N ILE A 361 -1.63 -1.00 14.74
CA ILE A 361 -0.88 0.16 14.19
C ILE A 361 -1.54 1.48 14.61
N GLN A 362 -2.88 1.50 14.72
CA GLN A 362 -3.63 2.69 15.14
C GLN A 362 -3.26 3.15 16.56
N MET A 363 -2.76 2.28 17.43
CA MET A 363 -2.37 2.66 18.81
C MET A 363 -1.07 3.48 18.88
N GLN A 364 -0.33 3.63 17.78
CA GLN A 364 0.98 4.32 17.75
C GLN A 364 1.04 5.51 16.77
N GLN A 365 -0.06 5.85 16.10
CA GLN A 365 -0.06 6.98 15.17
C GLN A 365 0.15 8.31 15.91
N ARG A 366 1.06 9.14 15.38
CA ARG A 366 1.32 10.51 15.85
C ARG A 366 0.69 11.51 14.89
N LEU A 367 -0.13 12.40 15.42
CA LEU A 367 -0.88 13.39 14.66
C LEU A 367 -0.48 14.81 15.07
N VAL A 368 -0.03 15.62 14.12
CA VAL A 368 0.21 17.05 14.33
C VAL A 368 -0.73 17.86 13.44
N VAL A 369 -1.59 18.68 14.03
CA VAL A 369 -2.51 19.56 13.29
C VAL A 369 -2.03 21.00 13.40
N LEU A 370 -1.70 21.62 12.27
CA LEU A 370 -1.30 23.01 12.16
C LEU A 370 -2.42 23.79 11.47
N MET A 371 -3.04 24.72 12.19
CA MET A 371 -4.15 25.53 11.71
C MET A 371 -3.72 26.99 11.60
N THR A 372 -4.05 27.63 10.48
CA THR A 372 -3.91 29.09 10.32
C THR A 372 -5.29 29.71 10.16
N CYS A 373 -5.55 30.82 10.85
CA CYS A 373 -6.78 31.59 10.71
C CYS A 373 -6.47 33.09 10.72
N ASN A 374 -7.39 33.91 10.21
CA ASN A 374 -7.25 35.37 10.30
C ASN A 374 -7.75 35.89 11.65
N THR A 375 -8.90 35.38 12.11
CA THR A 375 -9.48 35.70 13.41
C THR A 375 -9.92 34.44 14.15
N THR A 376 -9.75 34.44 15.48
CA THR A 376 -10.19 33.34 16.35
C THR A 376 -11.68 33.42 16.68
N GLU A 377 -12.28 34.62 16.62
CA GLU A 377 -13.71 34.84 16.91
C GLU A 377 -14.66 34.04 16.02
N ARG A 378 -14.22 33.75 14.79
CA ARG A 378 -15.02 32.99 13.83
C ARG A 378 -14.98 31.50 14.10
N LEU A 379 -13.98 30.99 14.81
CA LEU A 379 -13.83 29.55 15.07
C LEU A 379 -14.89 29.05 16.06
N ASP A 380 -15.33 27.80 15.91
CA ASP A 380 -16.23 27.18 16.87
C ASP A 380 -15.55 27.16 18.26
N PRO A 381 -16.16 27.74 19.30
CA PRO A 381 -15.61 27.70 20.66
C PRO A 381 -15.32 26.27 21.17
N ALA A 382 -16.00 25.26 20.60
CA ALA A 382 -15.74 23.87 20.89
C ALA A 382 -14.34 23.42 20.42
N MET A 383 -13.81 23.97 19.32
CA MET A 383 -12.46 23.67 18.81
C MET A 383 -11.38 24.21 19.74
N LEU A 384 -11.61 25.38 20.36
CA LEU A 384 -10.63 26.07 21.22
C LEU A 384 -10.53 25.49 22.64
N ARG A 385 -11.25 24.41 22.94
CA ARG A 385 -11.20 23.79 24.27
C ARG A 385 -9.85 23.11 24.50
N LYS A 386 -9.38 23.21 25.74
CA LYS A 386 -8.16 22.54 26.21
C LYS A 386 -8.28 21.02 25.97
N GLY A 387 -7.31 20.45 25.26
CA GLY A 387 -7.31 19.05 24.81
C GLY A 387 -7.62 18.86 23.32
N ARG A 388 -8.17 19.88 22.64
CA ARG A 388 -8.35 19.93 21.17
C ARG A 388 -7.36 20.84 20.48
N VAL A 389 -6.98 21.92 21.17
CA VAL A 389 -5.93 22.84 20.77
C VAL A 389 -5.00 23.01 21.96
N ASP A 390 -3.72 22.76 21.73
CA ASP A 390 -2.68 22.77 22.76
C ASP A 390 -1.95 24.10 22.80
N LEU A 391 -1.68 24.68 21.62
CA LEU A 391 -0.92 25.91 21.47
C LEU A 391 -1.67 26.89 20.56
N ILE A 392 -1.80 28.13 21.04
CA ILE A 392 -2.40 29.24 20.28
C ILE A 392 -1.43 30.41 20.32
N TYR A 393 -1.14 31.01 19.16
CA TYR A 393 -0.25 32.16 19.08
C TYR A 393 -0.72 33.19 18.04
N GLU A 394 -0.52 34.47 18.37
CA GLU A 394 -0.89 35.61 17.54
C GLU A 394 0.33 36.17 16.81
N PHE A 395 0.26 36.21 15.48
CA PHE A 395 1.25 36.85 14.63
C PHE A 395 0.87 38.32 14.46
N THR A 396 1.61 39.21 15.12
CA THR A 396 1.33 40.65 15.16
C THR A 396 2.07 41.45 14.10
N GLN A 397 3.21 40.95 13.60
CA GLN A 397 4.08 41.66 12.66
C GLN A 397 3.82 41.23 11.21
N LEU A 398 3.80 42.19 10.28
CA LEU A 398 3.73 41.91 8.85
C LEU A 398 5.05 41.28 8.37
N PHE A 399 4.93 40.23 7.58
CA PHE A 399 6.05 39.51 6.99
C PHE A 399 6.40 40.18 5.66
N VAL A 400 7.38 41.09 5.69
CA VAL A 400 7.88 41.84 4.52
C VAL A 400 9.24 41.30 4.08
#